data_AF-A0A3C0MEW7-F1
#
_entry.id   AF-A0A3C0MEW7-F1
#
_cell.length_a   1.000
_cell.length_b   1.000
_cell.length_c   1.000
_cell.angle_alpha   90.00
_cell.angle_beta   90.00
_cell.angle_gamma   90.00
#
_symmetry.space_group_name_H-M   'P 1'
#
loop_
_entity.id
_entity.type
_entity.pdbx_description
1 polymer ?
#
loop_
_entity_poly.entity_id
_entity_poly.type
_entity_poly.pdbx_seq_one_letter_code
_entity_poly.pdbx_strand_id
1 'polypeptide(L)'
;PDSFNRNASLAENILFGTSSDPAFALNALAVNPQVRHAIAAAGLEDDLVEMGRSIAATMVELFRDFTPDHPFFEEFSFISAAQLPAYELLLKRALGPVTGINGADREKLLVLPFRYIEARHRLGLIDDKIKARIVEARQSFEIQMRGQGSRAVDFYEPLEYNAGATILDNVLFGRMAYGVAQASERVNGVVRDILGAETLEPIILRKGLTFHAGAAGKRLSPVQRQKISLARALIKTPDLLVVNGALSSLDDRQRQEIIASVLSSRAGLATFWVLGQEEQASLFGRILKFEHGRLVMDTTTAELPAAREAAQ
;
A
#
# COMPACT_ATOMS: atom_id res chain seq x y z
N PRO A 1 -15.94 -12.27 11.37
CA PRO A 1 -15.36 -13.58 11.03
C PRO A 1 -16.15 -14.29 9.91
N ASP A 2 -17.47 -14.13 9.88
CA ASP A 2 -18.37 -14.95 9.03
C ASP A 2 -18.65 -14.40 7.64
N SER A 3 -17.97 -13.33 7.23
CA SER A 3 -18.17 -12.71 5.92
C SER A 3 -16.85 -12.53 5.17
N PHE A 4 -16.93 -12.60 3.84
CA PHE A 4 -15.82 -12.26 2.96
C PHE A 4 -15.58 -10.74 2.99
N ASN A 5 -14.33 -10.32 3.18
CA ASN A 5 -13.94 -8.92 3.13
C ASN A 5 -13.36 -8.59 1.76
N ARG A 6 -14.13 -7.88 0.93
CA ARG A 6 -13.73 -7.48 -0.43
C ARG A 6 -12.54 -6.50 -0.50
N ASN A 7 -12.20 -5.86 0.62
CA ASN A 7 -11.06 -4.95 0.72
C ASN A 7 -9.80 -5.64 1.27
N ALA A 8 -9.92 -6.90 1.69
CA ALA A 8 -8.79 -7.73 2.06
C ALA A 8 -8.40 -8.62 0.87
N SER A 9 -7.13 -9.00 0.82
CA SER A 9 -6.62 -9.99 -0.12
C SER A 9 -7.24 -11.35 0.16
N LEU A 10 -7.20 -12.26 -0.83
CA LEU A 10 -7.67 -13.62 -0.62
C LEU A 10 -6.87 -14.33 0.49
N ALA A 11 -5.56 -14.09 0.57
CA ALA A 11 -4.72 -14.63 1.65
C ALA A 11 -5.21 -14.17 3.03
N GLU A 12 -5.46 -12.87 3.21
CA GLU A 12 -5.99 -12.34 4.46
C GLU A 12 -7.40 -12.88 4.75
N ASN A 13 -8.21 -13.09 3.71
CA ASN A 13 -9.52 -13.72 3.87
C ASN A 13 -9.40 -15.17 4.32
N ILE A 14 -8.39 -15.93 3.91
CA ILE A 14 -8.26 -17.35 4.31
C ILE A 14 -7.58 -17.45 5.68
N LEU A 15 -6.46 -16.75 5.89
CA LEU A 15 -5.70 -16.81 7.13
C LEU A 15 -6.42 -16.15 8.30
N PHE A 16 -7.12 -15.03 8.05
CA PHE A 16 -7.86 -14.26 9.05
C PHE A 16 -7.06 -14.00 10.34
N GLY A 17 -5.78 -13.67 10.17
CA GLY A 17 -4.83 -13.45 11.25
C GLY A 17 -3.51 -12.91 10.70
N THR A 18 -2.53 -12.79 11.57
CA THR A 18 -1.15 -12.42 11.20
C THR A 18 -0.20 -13.57 11.48
N SER A 19 0.93 -13.58 10.78
CA SER A 19 1.98 -14.56 10.99
C SER A 19 3.34 -13.96 10.67
N SER A 20 4.32 -14.26 11.52
CA SER A 20 5.73 -14.02 11.25
C SER A 20 6.45 -15.25 10.71
N ASP A 21 5.76 -16.39 10.59
CA ASP A 21 6.34 -17.63 10.08
C ASP A 21 6.47 -17.56 8.55
N PRO A 22 7.68 -17.74 7.98
CA PRO A 22 7.90 -17.73 6.54
C PRO A 22 7.02 -18.70 5.75
N ALA A 23 6.54 -19.79 6.36
CA ALA A 23 5.63 -20.74 5.73
C ALA A 23 4.25 -20.13 5.41
N PHE A 24 3.87 -19.03 6.07
CA PHE A 24 2.64 -18.28 5.84
C PHE A 24 2.87 -16.95 5.11
N ALA A 25 4.10 -16.70 4.62
CA ALA A 25 4.34 -15.59 3.72
C ALA A 25 3.55 -15.79 2.40
N LEU A 26 3.07 -14.70 1.80
CA LEU A 26 2.19 -14.74 0.60
C LEU A 26 2.66 -15.69 -0.51
N ASN A 27 3.96 -15.70 -0.81
CA ASN A 27 4.52 -16.53 -1.87
C ASN A 27 4.61 -18.03 -1.51
N ALA A 28 4.57 -18.36 -0.21
CA ALA A 28 4.63 -19.73 0.30
C ALA A 28 3.24 -20.38 0.46
N LEU A 29 2.16 -19.58 0.48
CA LEU A 29 0.80 -20.08 0.73
C LEU A 29 0.34 -21.12 -0.30
N ALA A 30 0.76 -21.00 -1.56
CA ALA A 30 0.39 -21.95 -2.62
C ALA A 30 0.95 -23.37 -2.41
N VAL A 31 2.00 -23.51 -1.60
CA VAL A 31 2.61 -24.81 -1.26
C VAL A 31 2.46 -25.16 0.22
N ASN A 32 1.85 -24.28 1.02
CA ASN A 32 1.63 -24.51 2.44
C ASN A 32 0.59 -25.63 2.65
N PRO A 33 0.93 -26.74 3.32
CA PRO A 33 0.04 -27.90 3.45
C PRO A 33 -1.29 -27.58 4.16
N GLN A 34 -1.27 -26.74 5.19
CA GLN A 34 -2.46 -26.37 5.95
C GLN A 34 -3.41 -25.52 5.11
N VAL A 35 -2.88 -24.55 4.37
CA VAL A 35 -3.69 -23.72 3.47
C VAL A 35 -4.23 -24.55 2.30
N ARG A 36 -3.41 -25.43 1.72
CA ARG A 36 -3.86 -26.34 0.65
C ARG A 36 -4.96 -27.28 1.13
N HIS A 37 -4.83 -27.82 2.34
CA HIS A 37 -5.88 -28.65 2.93
C HIS A 37 -7.19 -27.87 3.09
N ALA A 38 -7.15 -26.66 3.63
CA ALA A 38 -8.34 -25.84 3.82
C ALA A 38 -9.05 -25.48 2.51
N ILE A 39 -8.27 -25.08 1.49
CA ILE A 39 -8.79 -24.77 0.14
C ILE A 39 -9.39 -26.03 -0.51
N ALA A 40 -8.71 -27.18 -0.41
CA ALA A 40 -9.19 -28.44 -0.96
C ALA A 40 -10.46 -28.93 -0.25
N ALA A 41 -10.56 -28.79 1.07
CA ALA A 41 -11.74 -29.14 1.85
C ALA A 41 -12.96 -28.30 1.47
N ALA A 42 -12.75 -27.02 1.17
CA ALA A 42 -13.78 -26.14 0.61
C ALA A 42 -14.00 -26.35 -0.91
N GLY A 43 -13.22 -27.23 -1.55
CA GLY A 43 -13.18 -27.54 -2.98
C GLY A 43 -12.77 -26.38 -3.89
N LEU A 44 -12.11 -25.36 -3.35
CA LEU A 44 -11.74 -24.12 -4.06
C LEU A 44 -10.54 -24.29 -4.99
N GLU A 45 -9.86 -25.43 -4.98
CA GLU A 45 -8.54 -25.54 -5.58
C GLU A 45 -8.52 -25.24 -7.09
N ASP A 46 -9.47 -25.80 -7.85
CA ASP A 46 -9.54 -25.59 -9.29
C ASP A 46 -10.10 -24.19 -9.64
N ASP A 47 -11.03 -23.67 -8.85
CA ASP A 47 -11.54 -22.29 -9.01
C ASP A 47 -10.40 -21.27 -8.83
N LEU A 48 -9.53 -21.48 -7.83
CA LEU A 48 -8.40 -20.58 -7.59
C LEU A 48 -7.32 -20.73 -8.65
N VAL A 49 -7.07 -21.93 -9.18
CA VAL A 49 -6.15 -22.09 -10.32
C VAL A 49 -6.71 -21.43 -11.58
N GLU A 50 -8.01 -21.56 -11.85
CA GLU A 50 -8.68 -20.86 -12.95
C GLU A 50 -8.57 -19.34 -12.77
N MET A 51 -8.87 -18.84 -11.57
CA MET A 51 -8.72 -17.44 -11.22
C MET A 51 -7.28 -16.95 -11.44
N GLY A 52 -6.29 -17.75 -11.04
CA GLY A 52 -4.87 -17.46 -11.29
C GLY A 52 -4.55 -17.40 -12.78
N ARG A 53 -5.13 -18.30 -13.58
CA ARG A 53 -4.99 -18.30 -15.04
C ARG A 53 -5.60 -17.04 -15.65
N SER A 54 -6.80 -16.64 -15.22
CA SER A 54 -7.44 -15.40 -15.67
C SER A 54 -6.60 -14.17 -15.32
N ILE A 55 -6.11 -14.07 -14.07
CA ILE A 55 -5.22 -12.97 -13.65
C ILE A 55 -3.97 -12.93 -14.52
N ALA A 56 -3.29 -14.07 -14.70
CA ALA A 56 -2.09 -14.14 -15.51
C ALA A 56 -2.35 -13.72 -16.96
N ALA A 57 -3.44 -14.18 -17.57
CA ALA A 57 -3.83 -13.81 -18.93
C ALA A 57 -4.08 -12.30 -19.05
N THR A 58 -4.86 -11.72 -18.13
CA THR A 58 -5.11 -10.27 -18.11
C THR A 58 -3.83 -9.47 -17.92
N MET A 59 -2.92 -9.88 -17.03
CA MET A 59 -1.65 -9.18 -16.84
C MET A 59 -0.75 -9.27 -18.07
N VAL A 60 -0.62 -10.45 -18.68
CA VAL A 60 0.14 -10.63 -19.92
C VAL A 60 -0.43 -9.79 -21.07
N GLU A 61 -1.75 -9.69 -21.17
CA GLU A 61 -2.40 -8.88 -22.18
C GLU A 61 -2.19 -7.38 -21.94
N LEU A 62 -2.47 -6.89 -20.73
CA LEU A 62 -2.34 -5.48 -20.36
C LEU A 62 -0.90 -4.97 -20.45
N PHE A 63 0.08 -5.81 -20.10
CA PHE A 63 1.47 -5.39 -19.97
C PHE A 63 2.37 -5.72 -21.17
N ARG A 64 1.83 -6.33 -22.23
CA ARG A 64 2.60 -6.80 -23.39
C ARG A 64 3.45 -5.70 -24.03
N ASP A 65 2.90 -4.49 -24.14
CA ASP A 65 3.51 -3.39 -24.89
C ASP A 65 4.28 -2.41 -23.98
N PHE A 66 4.36 -2.69 -22.67
CA PHE A 66 5.06 -1.84 -21.72
C PHE A 66 6.53 -2.25 -21.58
N THR A 67 7.39 -1.25 -21.36
CA THR A 67 8.79 -1.50 -21.01
C THR A 67 8.92 -2.03 -19.57
N PRO A 68 9.96 -2.82 -19.25
CA PRO A 68 10.11 -3.40 -17.91
C PRO A 68 10.17 -2.39 -16.75
N ASP A 69 10.66 -1.18 -17.02
CA ASP A 69 10.77 -0.09 -16.03
C ASP A 69 9.50 0.78 -15.95
N HIS A 70 8.42 0.37 -16.62
CA HIS A 70 7.20 1.15 -16.65
C HIS A 70 6.54 1.21 -15.25
N PRO A 71 6.17 2.41 -14.73
CA PRO A 71 5.64 2.58 -13.38
C PRO A 71 4.43 1.70 -13.04
N PHE A 72 3.61 1.35 -14.04
CA PHE A 72 2.42 0.51 -13.83
C PHE A 72 2.74 -0.90 -13.32
N PHE A 73 3.95 -1.41 -13.54
CA PHE A 73 4.35 -2.70 -12.96
C PHE A 73 4.40 -2.64 -11.43
N GLU A 74 4.90 -1.55 -10.86
CA GLU A 74 4.97 -1.39 -9.40
C GLU A 74 3.58 -1.14 -8.79
N GLU A 75 2.72 -0.43 -9.51
CA GLU A 75 1.46 0.07 -8.96
C GLU A 75 0.29 -0.92 -9.10
N PHE A 76 0.28 -1.71 -10.19
CA PHE A 76 -0.89 -2.51 -10.58
C PHE A 76 -0.59 -3.99 -10.84
N SER A 77 0.67 -4.41 -10.99
CA SER A 77 0.95 -5.77 -11.45
C SER A 77 1.11 -6.79 -10.32
N PHE A 78 0.44 -7.94 -10.50
CA PHE A 78 0.68 -9.15 -9.69
C PHE A 78 1.99 -9.87 -10.07
N ILE A 79 2.47 -9.61 -11.29
CA ILE A 79 3.57 -10.29 -11.97
C ILE A 79 4.62 -9.24 -12.36
N SER A 80 5.84 -9.35 -11.86
CA SER A 80 6.90 -8.41 -12.25
C SER A 80 7.20 -8.50 -13.75
N ALA A 81 7.75 -7.44 -14.35
CA ALA A 81 8.16 -7.45 -15.76
C ALA A 81 9.10 -8.62 -16.09
N ALA A 82 10.01 -8.98 -15.18
CA ALA A 82 10.92 -10.11 -15.33
C ALA A 82 10.21 -11.48 -15.34
N GLN A 83 9.00 -11.57 -14.77
CA GLN A 83 8.20 -12.80 -14.71
C GLN A 83 7.23 -12.95 -15.88
N LEU A 84 6.89 -11.87 -16.60
CA LEU A 84 5.92 -11.91 -17.70
C LEU A 84 6.22 -12.98 -18.76
N PRO A 85 7.46 -13.11 -19.31
CA PRO A 85 7.75 -14.13 -20.31
C PRO A 85 7.51 -15.56 -19.80
N ALA A 86 7.75 -15.80 -18.51
CA ALA A 86 7.51 -17.10 -17.91
C ALA A 86 6.00 -17.42 -17.81
N TYR A 87 5.17 -16.42 -17.50
CA TYR A 87 3.71 -16.57 -17.48
C TYR A 87 3.12 -16.70 -18.89
N GLU A 88 3.66 -16.03 -19.91
CA GLU A 88 3.27 -16.25 -21.30
C GLU A 88 3.46 -17.71 -21.74
N LEU A 89 4.62 -18.29 -21.46
CA LEU A 89 4.91 -19.69 -21.76
C LEU A 89 4.01 -20.63 -20.94
N LEU A 90 3.75 -20.30 -19.67
CA LEU A 90 2.85 -21.06 -18.82
C LEU A 90 1.44 -21.08 -19.40
N LEU A 91 0.88 -19.94 -19.79
CA LEU A 91 -0.47 -19.84 -20.37
C LEU A 91 -0.60 -20.66 -21.65
N LYS A 92 0.44 -20.71 -22.50
CA LYS A 92 0.47 -21.58 -23.68
C LYS A 92 0.45 -23.08 -23.33
N ARG A 93 1.06 -23.49 -22.22
CA ARG A 93 1.02 -24.88 -21.73
C ARG A 93 -0.30 -25.23 -21.02
N ALA A 94 -0.94 -24.23 -20.41
CA ALA A 94 -2.19 -24.37 -19.65
C ALA A 94 -3.46 -24.22 -20.52
N LEU A 95 -3.34 -24.48 -21.83
CA LEU A 95 -4.48 -24.53 -22.76
C LEU A 95 -5.30 -25.80 -22.49
N GLY A 96 -6.55 -25.63 -22.04
CA GLY A 96 -7.47 -26.74 -21.74
C GLY A 96 -8.07 -26.67 -20.32
N PRO A 97 -8.64 -27.77 -19.81
CA PRO A 97 -9.17 -27.83 -18.45
C PRO A 97 -8.08 -27.65 -17.39
N VAL A 98 -8.36 -26.92 -16.31
CA VAL A 98 -7.41 -26.66 -15.21
C VAL A 98 -6.93 -27.92 -14.50
N THR A 99 -7.74 -28.98 -14.51
CA THR A 99 -7.40 -30.30 -13.97
C THR A 99 -6.24 -30.98 -14.71
N GLY A 100 -5.97 -30.58 -15.96
CA GLY A 100 -4.87 -31.10 -16.77
C GLY A 100 -3.55 -30.33 -16.62
N ILE A 101 -3.53 -29.22 -15.87
CA ILE A 101 -2.33 -28.42 -15.67
C ILE A 101 -1.38 -29.17 -14.72
N ASN A 102 -0.10 -29.24 -15.08
CA ASN A 102 0.91 -29.89 -14.23
C ASN A 102 1.08 -29.19 -12.88
N GLY A 103 1.55 -29.91 -11.85
CA GLY A 103 1.63 -29.40 -10.48
C GLY A 103 2.43 -28.10 -10.33
N ALA A 104 3.57 -27.98 -11.02
CA ALA A 104 4.43 -26.79 -10.93
C ALA A 104 3.78 -25.55 -11.55
N ASP A 105 3.10 -25.69 -12.68
CA ASP A 105 2.37 -24.59 -13.31
C ASP A 105 1.10 -24.25 -12.48
N ARG A 106 0.43 -25.24 -11.87
CA ARG A 106 -0.69 -24.98 -10.94
C ARG A 106 -0.26 -24.16 -9.73
N GLU A 107 0.87 -24.49 -9.11
CA GLU A 107 1.39 -23.73 -7.97
C GLU A 107 1.67 -22.27 -8.34
N LYS A 108 2.29 -22.03 -9.50
CA LYS A 108 2.55 -20.66 -10.00
C LYS A 108 1.28 -19.86 -10.26
N LEU A 109 0.22 -20.51 -10.75
CA LEU A 109 -1.09 -19.87 -10.94
C LEU A 109 -1.76 -19.59 -9.59
N LEU A 110 -1.71 -20.54 -8.66
CA LEU A 110 -2.35 -20.46 -7.35
C LEU A 110 -1.77 -19.35 -6.46
N VAL A 111 -0.51 -18.93 -6.68
CA VAL A 111 0.07 -17.77 -5.97
C VAL A 111 -0.68 -16.46 -6.27
N LEU A 112 -1.19 -16.28 -7.50
CA LEU A 112 -1.76 -15.00 -7.93
C LEU A 112 -3.04 -14.62 -7.17
N PRO A 113 -4.05 -15.52 -7.03
CA PRO A 113 -5.24 -15.25 -6.25
C PRO A 113 -4.97 -14.80 -4.82
N PHE A 114 -3.94 -15.32 -4.15
CA PHE A 114 -3.63 -14.93 -2.76
C PHE A 114 -3.34 -13.44 -2.59
N ARG A 115 -2.84 -12.78 -3.64
CA ARG A 115 -2.58 -11.33 -3.68
C ARG A 115 -3.79 -10.52 -4.13
N TYR A 116 -4.81 -11.18 -4.68
CA TYR A 116 -5.97 -10.54 -5.27
C TYR A 116 -6.88 -9.95 -4.19
N ILE A 117 -7.16 -8.66 -4.35
CA ILE A 117 -8.14 -7.87 -3.59
C ILE A 117 -9.27 -7.45 -4.54
N GLU A 118 -10.49 -7.94 -4.30
CA GLU A 118 -11.64 -7.74 -5.20
C GLU A 118 -11.97 -6.26 -5.43
N ALA A 119 -12.02 -5.46 -4.36
CA ALA A 119 -12.38 -4.04 -4.46
C ALA A 119 -11.30 -3.17 -5.13
N ARG A 120 -10.03 -3.60 -5.09
CA ARG A 120 -8.89 -2.89 -5.70
C ARG A 120 -8.76 -3.20 -7.18
N HIS A 121 -8.73 -4.49 -7.53
CA HIS A 121 -8.37 -4.92 -8.88
C HIS A 121 -9.58 -5.07 -9.81
N ARG A 122 -10.80 -5.26 -9.25
CA ARG A 122 -12.07 -5.23 -9.98
C ARG A 122 -12.12 -6.14 -11.22
N LEU A 123 -11.50 -7.32 -11.13
CA LEU A 123 -11.55 -8.30 -12.22
C LEU A 123 -12.84 -9.13 -12.21
N GLY A 124 -13.68 -9.02 -11.17
CA GLY A 124 -14.97 -9.70 -11.10
C GLY A 124 -14.86 -11.22 -11.00
N LEU A 125 -13.74 -11.73 -10.44
CA LEU A 125 -13.42 -13.16 -10.41
C LEU A 125 -14.01 -13.91 -9.20
N ILE A 126 -14.65 -13.20 -8.27
CA ILE A 126 -15.18 -13.76 -7.02
C ILE A 126 -16.68 -13.51 -6.94
N ASP A 127 -17.47 -14.54 -7.28
CA ASP A 127 -18.93 -14.56 -7.09
C ASP A 127 -19.33 -14.93 -5.65
N ASP A 128 -20.62 -14.91 -5.34
CA ASP A 128 -21.11 -15.20 -3.98
C ASP A 128 -20.88 -16.65 -3.55
N LYS A 129 -20.80 -17.60 -4.50
CA LYS A 129 -20.49 -19.01 -4.20
C LYS A 129 -19.03 -19.15 -3.78
N ILE A 130 -18.10 -18.52 -4.51
CA ILE A 130 -16.68 -18.50 -4.18
C ILE A 130 -16.49 -17.77 -2.83
N LYS A 131 -17.17 -16.66 -2.56
CA LYS A 131 -17.12 -15.97 -1.26
C LYS A 131 -17.48 -16.89 -0.10
N ALA A 132 -18.59 -17.62 -0.20
CA ALA A 132 -19.04 -18.54 0.84
C ALA A 132 -17.99 -19.63 1.12
N ARG A 133 -17.43 -20.22 0.06
CA ARG A 133 -16.41 -21.26 0.17
C ARG A 133 -15.09 -20.73 0.73
N ILE A 134 -14.74 -19.47 0.48
CA ILE A 134 -13.55 -18.84 1.09
C ILE A 134 -13.76 -18.70 2.61
N VAL A 135 -14.97 -18.36 3.04
CA VAL A 135 -15.31 -18.29 4.46
C VAL A 135 -15.29 -19.69 5.09
N GLU A 136 -15.78 -20.73 4.41
CA GLU A 136 -15.62 -22.12 4.86
C GLU A 136 -14.14 -22.53 4.98
N ALA A 137 -13.32 -22.20 3.98
CA ALA A 137 -11.89 -22.48 4.01
C ALA A 137 -11.21 -21.79 5.20
N ARG A 138 -11.57 -20.53 5.50
CA ARG A 138 -11.10 -19.80 6.70
C ARG A 138 -11.44 -20.55 7.98
N GLN A 139 -12.71 -20.92 8.16
CA GLN A 139 -13.16 -21.60 9.38
C GLN A 139 -12.46 -22.95 9.55
N SER A 140 -12.37 -23.73 8.46
CA SER A 140 -11.65 -25.01 8.43
C SER A 140 -10.17 -24.85 8.78
N PHE A 141 -9.50 -23.85 8.18
CA PHE A 141 -8.11 -23.53 8.46
C PHE A 141 -7.88 -23.18 9.93
N GLU A 142 -8.73 -22.32 10.50
CA GLU A 142 -8.62 -21.92 11.91
C GLU A 142 -8.81 -23.11 12.85
N ILE A 143 -9.86 -23.93 12.64
CA ILE A 143 -10.12 -25.14 13.42
C ILE A 143 -8.93 -26.10 13.36
N GLN A 144 -8.39 -26.33 12.17
CA GLN A 144 -7.22 -27.19 11.97
C GLN A 144 -6.01 -26.67 12.76
N MET A 145 -5.69 -25.38 12.62
CA MET A 145 -4.52 -24.77 13.26
C MET A 145 -4.62 -24.80 14.79
N ARG A 146 -5.78 -24.43 15.33
CA ARG A 146 -6.05 -24.46 16.78
C ARG A 146 -6.06 -25.88 17.32
N GLY A 147 -6.68 -26.83 16.60
CA GLY A 147 -6.71 -28.25 16.98
C GLY A 147 -5.33 -28.90 17.06
N GLN A 148 -4.39 -28.43 16.26
CA GLN A 148 -2.97 -28.85 16.31
C GLN A 148 -2.15 -28.13 17.38
N GLY A 149 -2.73 -27.17 18.11
CA GLY A 149 -2.03 -26.32 19.07
C GLY A 149 -1.00 -25.39 18.42
N SER A 150 -1.12 -25.15 17.11
CA SER A 150 -0.17 -24.29 16.38
C SER A 150 -0.34 -22.84 16.78
N ARG A 151 0.78 -22.16 17.02
CA ARG A 151 0.84 -20.69 17.24
C ARG A 151 1.49 -19.96 16.07
N ALA A 152 1.57 -20.62 14.90
CA ALA A 152 2.19 -20.03 13.72
C ALA A 152 1.36 -18.88 13.14
N VAL A 153 0.04 -18.87 13.37
CA VAL A 153 -0.87 -17.78 13.02
C VAL A 153 -1.52 -17.25 14.29
N ASP A 154 -1.41 -15.94 14.50
CA ASP A 154 -2.13 -15.18 15.52
C ASP A 154 -3.44 -14.69 14.89
N PHE A 155 -4.55 -15.37 15.17
CA PHE A 155 -5.86 -15.08 14.58
C PHE A 155 -6.42 -13.77 15.13
N TYR A 156 -7.25 -13.07 14.35
CA TYR A 156 -7.91 -11.86 14.83
C TYR A 156 -9.04 -12.20 15.80
N GLU A 157 -8.86 -11.82 17.05
CA GLU A 157 -9.87 -11.94 18.11
C GLU A 157 -10.37 -10.55 18.53
N PRO A 158 -11.69 -10.27 18.51
CA PRO A 158 -12.21 -8.91 18.73
C PRO A 158 -11.80 -8.22 20.04
N LEU A 159 -11.44 -9.00 21.05
CA LEU A 159 -11.08 -8.50 22.39
C LEU A 159 -9.62 -8.76 22.75
N GLU A 160 -8.81 -9.27 21.83
CA GLU A 160 -7.39 -9.53 22.07
C GLU A 160 -6.50 -8.67 21.17
N TYR A 161 -5.35 -8.30 21.70
CA TYR A 161 -4.34 -7.58 20.94
C TYR A 161 -3.53 -8.56 20.09
N ASN A 162 -3.50 -8.33 18.78
CA ASN A 162 -2.70 -9.11 17.84
C ASN A 162 -1.32 -8.48 17.68
N ALA A 163 -0.29 -9.15 18.20
CA ALA A 163 1.06 -8.60 18.25
C ALA A 163 1.75 -8.55 16.89
N GLY A 164 1.31 -9.38 15.94
CA GLY A 164 1.82 -9.36 14.56
C GLY A 164 1.15 -8.30 13.68
N ALA A 165 0.03 -7.72 14.11
CA ALA A 165 -0.68 -6.67 13.39
C ALA A 165 -0.13 -5.27 13.70
N THR A 166 -0.41 -4.32 12.81
CA THR A 166 -0.07 -2.91 13.06
C THR A 166 -0.95 -2.33 14.17
N ILE A 167 -0.54 -1.22 14.77
CA ILE A 167 -1.39 -0.49 15.73
C ILE A 167 -2.71 -0.09 15.05
N LEU A 168 -2.65 0.39 13.80
CA LEU A 168 -3.84 0.76 13.05
C LEU A 168 -4.77 -0.44 12.85
N ASP A 169 -4.24 -1.62 12.53
CA ASP A 169 -5.04 -2.83 12.35
C ASP A 169 -5.69 -3.31 13.65
N ASN A 170 -4.99 -3.20 14.78
CA ASN A 170 -5.55 -3.48 16.10
C ASN A 170 -6.63 -2.48 16.53
N VAL A 171 -6.63 -1.25 16.01
CA VAL A 171 -7.69 -0.27 16.28
C VAL A 171 -8.86 -0.44 15.31
N LEU A 172 -8.58 -0.70 14.03
CA LEU A 172 -9.59 -0.76 12.98
C LEU A 172 -10.34 -2.10 12.95
N PHE A 173 -9.66 -3.22 13.27
CA PHE A 173 -10.19 -4.58 13.09
C PHE A 173 -10.82 -4.81 11.70
N GLY A 174 -10.15 -4.28 10.67
CA GLY A 174 -10.68 -4.24 9.32
C GLY A 174 -9.69 -3.77 8.27
N ARG A 175 -10.20 -3.46 7.07
CA ARG A 175 -9.39 -2.95 5.95
C ARG A 175 -9.99 -1.67 5.41
N MET A 176 -9.10 -0.78 4.97
CA MET A 176 -9.47 0.46 4.31
C MET A 176 -10.25 0.17 3.02
N ALA A 177 -11.40 0.83 2.86
CA ALA A 177 -12.24 0.64 1.69
C ALA A 177 -11.57 1.19 0.42
N TYR A 178 -11.49 0.35 -0.62
CA TYR A 178 -11.09 0.79 -1.95
C TYR A 178 -12.27 1.45 -2.69
N GLY A 179 -11.98 2.46 -3.51
CA GLY A 179 -13.00 3.15 -4.32
C GLY A 179 -13.83 4.18 -3.56
N VAL A 180 -13.51 4.44 -2.29
CA VAL A 180 -14.14 5.48 -1.47
C VAL A 180 -13.17 6.67 -1.37
N ALA A 181 -13.59 7.82 -1.89
CA ALA A 181 -12.78 9.04 -1.85
C ALA A 181 -12.39 9.39 -0.40
N GLN A 182 -11.11 9.71 -0.20
CA GLN A 182 -10.53 10.10 1.09
C GLN A 182 -10.81 9.10 2.23
N ALA A 183 -11.04 7.82 1.94
CA ALA A 183 -11.30 6.82 2.98
C ALA A 183 -10.18 6.78 4.03
N SER A 184 -8.92 6.70 3.57
CA SER A 184 -7.74 6.70 4.44
C SER A 184 -7.68 7.93 5.35
N GLU A 185 -7.91 9.12 4.80
CA GLU A 185 -7.90 10.34 5.59
C GLU A 185 -9.00 10.35 6.65
N ARG A 186 -10.24 10.02 6.27
CA ARG A 186 -11.38 10.00 7.20
C ARG A 186 -11.18 8.99 8.33
N VAL A 187 -10.79 7.76 8.00
CA VAL A 187 -10.53 6.73 9.02
C VAL A 187 -9.35 7.11 9.91
N ASN A 188 -8.25 7.62 9.34
CA ASN A 188 -7.11 8.06 10.13
C ASN A 188 -7.43 9.27 11.03
N GLY A 189 -8.40 10.11 10.65
CA GLY A 189 -8.96 11.16 11.50
C GLY A 189 -9.68 10.56 12.70
N VAL A 190 -10.66 9.69 12.46
CA VAL A 190 -11.41 9.00 13.53
C VAL A 190 -10.49 8.21 14.47
N VAL A 191 -9.52 7.46 13.92
CA VAL A 191 -8.54 6.73 14.71
C VAL A 191 -7.73 7.68 15.58
N ARG A 192 -7.28 8.83 15.05
CA ARG A 192 -6.57 9.84 15.85
C ARG A 192 -7.44 10.40 16.96
N ASP A 193 -8.71 10.71 16.70
CA ASP A 193 -9.63 11.23 17.72
C ASP A 193 -9.83 10.23 18.86
N ILE A 194 -10.00 8.94 18.54
CA ILE A 194 -10.11 7.86 19.53
C ILE A 194 -8.81 7.74 20.33
N LEU A 195 -7.66 7.69 19.66
CA LEU A 195 -6.37 7.58 20.34
C LEU A 195 -6.07 8.80 21.24
N GLY A 196 -6.55 9.98 20.86
CA GLY A 196 -6.49 11.19 21.68
C GLY A 196 -7.39 11.09 22.91
N ALA A 197 -8.65 10.69 22.73
CA ALA A 197 -9.61 10.50 23.82
C ALA A 197 -9.13 9.48 24.86
N GLU A 198 -8.49 8.39 24.40
CA GLU A 198 -7.91 7.35 25.26
C GLU A 198 -6.51 7.69 25.79
N THR A 199 -5.98 8.90 25.51
CA THR A 199 -4.63 9.35 25.93
C THR A 199 -3.50 8.42 25.44
N LEU A 200 -3.71 7.72 24.33
CA LEU A 200 -2.75 6.79 23.73
C LEU A 200 -1.80 7.48 22.74
N GLU A 201 -2.17 8.65 22.22
CA GLU A 201 -1.38 9.39 21.23
C GLU A 201 0.10 9.62 21.68
N PRO A 202 0.40 10.10 22.90
CA PRO A 202 1.80 10.31 23.32
C PRO A 202 2.60 9.01 23.37
N ILE A 203 1.97 7.90 23.75
CA ILE A 203 2.60 6.58 23.86
C ILE A 203 2.96 6.07 22.46
N ILE A 204 2.01 6.16 21.52
CA ILE A 204 2.20 5.75 20.13
C ILE A 204 3.27 6.60 19.46
N LEU A 205 3.22 7.92 19.64
CA LEU A 205 4.21 8.85 19.10
C LEU A 205 5.61 8.51 19.62
N ARG A 206 5.76 8.28 20.93
CA ARG A 206 7.04 7.88 21.53
C ARG A 206 7.55 6.58 20.93
N LYS A 207 6.69 5.56 20.78
CA LYS A 207 7.06 4.29 20.14
C LYS A 207 7.54 4.50 18.70
N GLY A 208 6.81 5.30 17.91
CA GLY A 208 7.19 5.66 16.55
C GLY A 208 8.54 6.38 16.48
N LEU A 209 8.80 7.33 17.38
CA LEU A 209 10.09 8.05 17.45
C LEU A 209 11.26 7.16 17.88
N THR A 210 11.00 6.10 18.65
CA THR A 210 12.01 5.10 19.03
C THR A 210 12.19 3.97 18.01
N PHE A 211 11.44 3.97 16.90
CA PHE A 211 11.52 2.94 15.89
C PHE A 211 12.92 2.88 15.25
N HIS A 212 13.49 1.68 15.16
CA HIS A 212 14.80 1.49 14.56
C HIS A 212 14.76 1.66 13.04
N ALA A 213 15.09 2.87 12.57
CA ALA A 213 15.08 3.26 11.15
C ALA A 213 16.06 2.45 10.25
N GLY A 214 16.99 1.71 10.84
CA GLY A 214 18.01 0.94 10.11
C GLY A 214 19.16 1.82 9.61
N ALA A 215 20.23 1.20 9.13
CA ALA A 215 21.36 1.91 8.53
C ALA A 215 20.87 2.87 7.44
N ALA A 216 21.29 4.14 7.51
CA ALA A 216 20.88 5.21 6.61
C ALA A 216 19.36 5.39 6.44
N GLY A 217 18.54 4.94 7.40
CA GLY A 217 17.09 5.05 7.32
C GLY A 217 16.44 4.07 6.32
N LYS A 218 17.10 2.94 6.01
CA LYS A 218 16.61 1.95 5.03
C LYS A 218 15.23 1.36 5.31
N ARG A 219 14.74 1.43 6.56
CA ARG A 219 13.41 0.94 6.95
C ARG A 219 12.31 2.01 6.91
N LEU A 220 12.67 3.26 6.58
CA LEU A 220 11.71 4.35 6.41
C LEU A 220 11.26 4.40 4.95
N SER A 221 10.00 4.75 4.71
CA SER A 221 9.54 5.05 3.36
C SER A 221 10.25 6.29 2.79
N PRO A 222 10.28 6.47 1.45
CA PRO A 222 10.81 7.70 0.84
C PRO A 222 10.19 8.97 1.44
N VAL A 223 8.87 8.98 1.61
CA VAL A 223 8.11 10.06 2.25
C VAL A 223 8.57 10.32 3.68
N GLN A 224 8.74 9.28 4.48
CA GLN A 224 9.21 9.42 5.86
C GLN A 224 10.64 9.99 5.92
N ARG A 225 11.55 9.50 5.06
CA ARG A 225 12.93 10.04 4.99
C ARG A 225 12.95 11.51 4.63
N GLN A 226 12.11 11.92 3.70
CA GLN A 226 11.95 13.32 3.28
C GLN A 226 11.45 14.22 4.42
N LYS A 227 10.35 13.82 5.08
CA LYS A 227 9.81 14.53 6.26
C LYS A 227 10.85 14.65 7.39
N ILE A 228 11.58 13.56 7.68
CA ILE A 228 12.63 13.55 8.70
C ILE A 228 13.82 14.43 8.30
N SER A 229 14.22 14.44 7.02
CA SER A 229 15.31 15.30 6.53
C SER A 229 14.98 16.78 6.76
N LEU A 230 13.75 17.19 6.41
CA LEU A 230 13.25 18.54 6.65
C LEU A 230 13.19 18.86 8.16
N ALA A 231 12.61 17.97 8.97
CA ALA A 231 12.55 18.15 10.42
C ALA A 231 13.94 18.30 11.05
N ARG A 232 14.94 17.53 10.60
CA ARG A 232 16.34 17.64 11.05
C ARG A 232 16.98 18.97 10.66
N ALA A 233 16.61 19.56 9.53
CA ALA A 233 17.07 20.89 9.14
C ALA A 233 16.47 21.95 10.08
N LEU A 234 15.17 21.85 10.39
CA LEU A 234 14.46 22.81 11.24
C LEU A 234 14.92 22.77 12.71
N ILE A 235 15.18 21.58 13.27
CA ILE A 235 15.64 21.42 14.66
C ILE A 235 16.98 22.12 14.92
N LYS A 236 17.80 22.35 13.89
CA LYS A 236 19.05 23.11 14.00
C LYS A 236 18.85 24.62 14.12
N THR A 237 17.60 25.07 14.13
CA THR A 237 17.22 26.49 14.22
C THR A 237 17.98 27.37 13.21
N PRO A 238 17.98 27.03 11.90
CA PRO A 238 18.73 27.78 10.90
C PRO A 238 18.21 29.21 10.77
N ASP A 239 19.07 30.14 10.36
CA ASP A 239 18.65 31.50 9.95
C ASP A 239 18.21 31.54 8.49
N LEU A 240 18.78 30.64 7.66
CA LEU A 240 18.46 30.43 6.26
C LEU A 240 18.16 28.95 6.00
N LEU A 241 16.96 28.65 5.51
CA LEU A 241 16.55 27.34 5.04
C LEU A 241 16.50 27.33 3.51
N VAL A 242 17.29 26.44 2.89
CA VAL A 242 17.24 26.19 1.44
C VAL A 242 16.68 24.79 1.21
N VAL A 243 15.54 24.71 0.52
CA VAL A 243 14.84 23.45 0.26
C VAL A 243 14.80 23.19 -1.23
N ASN A 244 15.35 22.05 -1.66
CA ASN A 244 15.29 21.60 -3.04
C ASN A 244 14.85 20.13 -3.09
N GLY A 245 13.70 19.86 -3.73
CA GLY A 245 13.20 18.50 -3.92
C GLY A 245 12.90 17.71 -2.64
N ALA A 246 12.84 18.37 -1.48
CA ALA A 246 12.75 17.68 -0.19
C ALA A 246 11.40 16.99 0.05
N LEU A 247 10.36 17.31 -0.72
CA LEU A 247 8.99 16.80 -0.57
C LEU A 247 8.44 16.18 -1.86
N SER A 248 9.31 15.73 -2.76
CA SER A 248 8.91 15.21 -4.09
C SER A 248 8.13 13.90 -4.03
N SER A 249 8.23 13.13 -2.93
CA SER A 249 7.50 11.86 -2.77
C SER A 249 6.12 12.03 -2.14
N LEU A 250 5.74 13.24 -1.74
CA LEU A 250 4.45 13.53 -1.12
C LEU A 250 3.42 13.96 -2.17
N ASP A 251 2.14 13.67 -1.89
CA ASP A 251 1.03 14.26 -2.64
C ASP A 251 0.98 15.79 -2.47
N ASP A 252 0.31 16.46 -3.42
CA ASP A 252 0.33 17.91 -3.53
C ASP A 252 -0.30 18.61 -2.32
N ARG A 253 -1.36 18.02 -1.76
CA ARG A 253 -2.03 18.56 -0.58
C ARG A 253 -1.12 18.51 0.64
N GLN A 254 -0.54 17.35 0.93
CA GLN A 254 0.42 17.21 2.04
C GLN A 254 1.64 18.11 1.84
N ARG A 255 2.10 18.29 0.60
CA ARG A 255 3.21 19.19 0.29
C ARG A 255 2.88 20.63 0.64
N GLN A 256 1.72 21.13 0.21
CA GLN A 256 1.26 22.48 0.53
C GLN A 256 1.10 22.69 2.04
N GLU A 257 0.48 21.73 2.75
CA GLU A 257 0.31 21.78 4.21
C GLU A 257 1.66 21.88 4.94
N ILE A 258 2.65 21.09 4.53
CA ILE A 258 3.99 21.11 5.12
C ILE A 258 4.70 22.43 4.82
N ILE A 259 4.64 22.92 3.58
CA ILE A 259 5.26 24.21 3.23
C ILE A 259 4.68 25.32 4.11
N ALA A 260 3.35 25.42 4.19
CA ALA A 260 2.67 26.42 5.02
C ALA A 260 3.06 26.29 6.50
N SER A 261 3.15 25.06 7.02
CA SER A 261 3.58 24.79 8.39
C SER A 261 5.03 25.22 8.65
N VAL A 262 5.94 25.00 7.68
CA VAL A 262 7.34 25.43 7.81
C VAL A 262 7.46 26.94 7.79
N LEU A 263 6.79 27.61 6.85
CA LEU A 263 6.84 29.06 6.72
C LEU A 263 6.25 29.78 7.94
N SER A 264 5.26 29.17 8.60
CA SER A 264 4.66 29.69 9.85
C SER A 264 5.40 29.25 11.11
N SER A 265 6.33 28.28 11.04
CA SER A 265 6.96 27.68 12.22
C SER A 265 7.85 28.64 13.02
N ARG A 266 8.47 29.63 12.37
CA ARG A 266 9.38 30.58 12.99
C ARG A 266 9.43 31.91 12.25
N ALA A 267 9.05 32.97 12.95
CA ALA A 267 9.27 34.33 12.47
C ALA A 267 10.77 34.61 12.26
N GLY A 268 11.12 35.22 11.13
CA GLY A 268 12.50 35.61 10.79
C GLY A 268 13.34 34.51 10.14
N LEU A 269 12.81 33.31 9.91
CA LEU A 269 13.49 32.29 9.11
C LEU A 269 13.49 32.67 7.62
N ALA A 270 14.65 33.02 7.07
CA ALA A 270 14.77 33.22 5.62
C ALA A 270 14.62 31.86 4.92
N THR A 271 13.72 31.75 3.95
CA THR A 271 13.45 30.48 3.25
C THR A 271 13.57 30.65 1.75
N PHE A 272 14.43 29.85 1.12
CA PHE A 272 14.49 29.65 -0.32
C PHE A 272 13.97 28.25 -0.63
N TRP A 273 12.93 28.17 -1.45
CA TRP A 273 12.29 26.89 -1.75
C TRP A 273 12.18 26.71 -3.27
N VAL A 274 12.74 25.62 -3.78
CA VAL A 274 12.52 25.20 -5.17
C VAL A 274 11.18 24.50 -5.25
N LEU A 275 10.21 25.17 -5.85
CA LEU A 275 8.83 24.69 -5.94
C LEU A 275 8.71 23.52 -6.90
N GLY A 276 7.85 22.56 -6.54
CA GLY A 276 7.50 21.46 -7.45
C GLY A 276 6.37 21.83 -8.42
N GLN A 277 5.56 22.84 -8.07
CA GLN A 277 4.37 23.28 -8.80
C GLN A 277 4.18 24.79 -8.63
N GLU A 278 3.62 25.45 -9.64
CA GLU A 278 3.47 26.92 -9.66
C GLU A 278 2.47 27.43 -8.62
N GLU A 279 1.43 26.67 -8.30
CA GLU A 279 0.39 27.05 -7.33
C GLU A 279 0.95 27.30 -5.93
N GLN A 280 2.07 26.64 -5.59
CA GLN A 280 2.77 26.79 -4.32
C GLN A 280 3.42 28.18 -4.18
N ALA A 281 3.61 28.91 -5.29
CA ALA A 281 4.26 30.21 -5.29
C ALA A 281 3.47 31.26 -4.49
N SER A 282 2.15 31.09 -4.40
CA SER A 282 1.25 31.90 -3.57
C SER A 282 1.61 31.91 -2.08
N LEU A 283 2.34 30.89 -1.59
CA LEU A 283 2.78 30.79 -0.19
C LEU A 283 4.02 31.64 0.12
N PHE A 284 4.70 32.17 -0.90
CA PHE A 284 5.99 32.86 -0.75
C PHE A 284 5.87 34.34 -1.09
N GLY A 285 6.56 35.20 -0.33
CA GLY A 285 6.55 36.65 -0.53
C GLY A 285 7.23 37.15 -1.81
N ARG A 286 8.11 36.35 -2.40
CA ARG A 286 8.89 36.68 -3.60
C ARG A 286 9.13 35.43 -4.43
N ILE A 287 9.04 35.57 -5.75
CA ILE A 287 9.12 34.48 -6.71
C ILE A 287 10.20 34.80 -7.73
N LEU A 288 11.08 33.82 -7.95
CA LEU A 288 12.17 33.89 -8.92
C LEU A 288 11.97 32.79 -9.97
N LYS A 289 11.82 33.15 -11.25
CA LYS A 289 11.74 32.18 -12.35
C LYS A 289 13.03 32.16 -13.13
N PHE A 290 13.57 30.96 -13.36
CA PHE A 290 14.76 30.75 -14.17
C PHE A 290 14.41 29.98 -15.44
N GLU A 291 14.95 30.42 -16.58
CA GLU A 291 14.88 29.72 -17.86
C GLU A 291 16.29 29.63 -18.44
N HIS A 292 16.70 28.44 -18.86
CA HIS A 292 18.05 28.18 -19.40
C HIS A 292 19.20 28.73 -18.53
N GLY A 293 19.07 28.65 -17.21
CA GLY A 293 20.07 29.13 -16.25
C GLY A 293 20.12 30.66 -16.08
N ARG A 294 19.15 31.41 -16.64
CA ARG A 294 19.03 32.86 -16.48
C ARG A 294 17.77 33.21 -15.71
N LEU A 295 17.86 34.21 -14.83
CA LEU A 295 16.70 34.77 -14.13
C LEU A 295 15.85 35.56 -15.15
N VAL A 296 14.63 35.13 -15.37
CA VAL A 296 13.68 35.75 -16.31
C VAL A 296 12.52 36.46 -15.61
N MET A 297 12.30 36.16 -14.32
CA MET A 297 11.27 36.81 -13.52
C MET A 297 11.75 36.96 -12.08
N ASP A 298 11.48 38.12 -11.50
CA ASP A 298 11.70 38.43 -10.10
C ASP A 298 10.55 39.34 -9.66
N THR A 299 9.59 38.79 -8.90
CA THR A 299 8.35 39.47 -8.57
C THR A 299 7.92 39.16 -7.14
N THR A 300 7.14 40.05 -6.54
CA THR A 300 6.49 39.79 -5.25
C THR A 300 5.12 39.16 -5.46
N THR A 301 4.61 38.41 -4.47
CA THR A 301 3.26 37.80 -4.57
C THR A 301 2.15 38.84 -4.76
N ALA A 302 2.36 40.07 -4.30
CA ALA A 302 1.43 41.18 -4.50
C ALA A 302 1.33 41.64 -5.96
N GLU A 303 2.33 41.32 -6.78
CA GLU A 303 2.45 41.73 -8.18
C GLU A 303 2.12 40.58 -9.16
N LEU A 304 1.85 39.37 -8.64
CA LEU A 304 1.39 38.25 -9.45
C LEU A 304 0.02 38.61 -10.07
N PRO A 305 -0.12 38.60 -11.41
CA PRO A 305 -1.42 38.70 -12.03
C PRO A 305 -2.27 37.52 -11.54
N ALA A 306 -3.53 37.78 -11.14
CA ALA A 306 -4.48 36.73 -10.82
C ALA A 306 -4.43 35.66 -11.90
N ALA A 307 -4.19 34.41 -11.50
CA ALA A 307 -3.96 33.30 -12.41
C ALA A 307 -5.01 33.32 -13.52
N ARG A 308 -4.56 33.46 -14.77
CA ARG A 308 -5.43 33.31 -15.93
C ARG A 308 -6.05 31.92 -15.83
N GLU A 309 -7.38 31.86 -15.70
CA GLU A 309 -8.14 30.67 -16.03
C GLU A 309 -7.64 30.15 -17.38
N ALA A 310 -7.33 28.86 -17.40
CA ALA A 310 -6.72 28.15 -18.50
C ALA A 310 -7.39 28.50 -19.85
N ALA A 311 -6.58 28.99 -20.77
CA ALA A 311 -6.94 29.02 -22.19
C ALA A 311 -6.49 27.69 -22.83
N GLN A 312 -7.51 26.91 -23.21
CA GLN A 312 -7.55 25.80 -24.19
C GLN A 312 -6.85 24.48 -23.85
#